data_AF-A0A2E6GY44-F1
#
_entry.id   AF-A0A2E6GY44-F1
#
_cell.length_a   1.000
_cell.length_b   1.000
_cell.length_c   1.000
_cell.angle_alpha   90.00
_cell.angle_beta   90.00
_cell.angle_gamma   90.00
#
_symmetry.space_group_name_H-M   'P 1'
#
loop_
_entity.id
_entity.type
_entity.pdbx_description
1 polymer ?
#
loop_
_entity_poly.entity_id
_entity_poly.type
_entity_poly.pdbx_seq_one_letter_code
_entity_poly.pdbx_strand_id
1 'polypeptide(L)'
;MDKKSAFIKHLTQHDQVELDDIEDGYFKKAESRGLPTEKEILELLKEQGVWSDQDEEDIEDTKLYLQTLNEAKRTIILKSQIDAQNELISKTEKELEEKLLDRYKVLGNTAEKYAKEKTNDHYIIRAFFHDDKFENAIFTEKDFWEMDDRHLQKAIKIYNSYYSMFSEENIRHLCLQDFFYSYFPFAESPVDFFGRSIVELTYNQLRLIVYTKIFKNIFERNENIPVHLRKDPDALLDYGNISDAAKEKIKEKMDVDGATSFVGATQEDLDYLSLREKKEGDSVRTVSLADEAKKKGGSLNMDDLMRLQGMDVGD
;
A
#
# COMPACT_ATOMS: atom_id res chain seq x y z
N MET A 1 -41.85 4.55 -5.39
CA MET A 1 -40.82 5.16 -4.52
C MET A 1 -39.64 5.47 -5.41
N ASP A 2 -39.50 6.73 -5.84
CA ASP A 2 -38.34 7.14 -6.62
C ASP A 2 -37.10 6.92 -5.77
N LYS A 3 -36.19 6.06 -6.24
CA LYS A 3 -34.84 5.95 -5.68
C LYS A 3 -34.17 7.30 -5.94
N LYS A 4 -34.16 8.18 -4.94
CA LYS A 4 -33.30 9.35 -4.95
C LYS A 4 -31.85 8.85 -4.92
N SER A 5 -31.15 8.96 -6.03
CA SER A 5 -29.72 8.72 -6.12
C SER A 5 -28.98 9.89 -5.49
N ALA A 6 -27.87 9.60 -4.81
CA ALA A 6 -26.95 10.59 -4.29
C ALA A 6 -25.59 10.40 -4.98
N PHE A 7 -24.92 11.50 -5.26
CA PHE A 7 -23.56 11.53 -5.80
C PHE A 7 -22.59 11.82 -4.66
N ILE A 8 -21.45 11.14 -4.65
CA ILE A 8 -20.42 11.32 -3.63
C ILE A 8 -19.18 11.89 -4.31
N LYS A 9 -18.78 13.10 -3.95
CA LYS A 9 -17.60 13.78 -4.48
C LYS A 9 -16.33 13.17 -3.90
N HIS A 10 -15.33 12.95 -4.75
CA HIS A 10 -13.96 12.65 -4.36
C HIS A 10 -13.19 13.94 -4.12
N LEU A 11 -12.41 14.00 -3.04
CA LEU A 11 -11.64 15.19 -2.72
C LEU A 11 -10.49 15.44 -3.68
N THR A 12 -10.27 16.71 -3.92
CA THR A 12 -9.09 17.30 -4.55
C THR A 12 -8.20 17.98 -3.51
N GLN A 13 -7.00 18.40 -3.92
CA GLN A 13 -6.12 19.19 -3.06
C GLN A 13 -6.72 20.55 -2.67
N HIS A 14 -7.56 21.14 -3.52
CA HIS A 14 -8.21 22.42 -3.20
C HIS A 14 -9.19 22.26 -2.04
N ASP A 15 -9.93 21.16 -2.01
CA ASP A 15 -10.88 20.90 -0.94
C ASP A 15 -10.18 20.75 0.42
N GLN A 16 -8.93 20.27 0.45
CA GLN A 16 -8.15 20.14 1.69
C GLN A 16 -7.85 21.50 2.33
N VAL A 17 -7.55 22.52 1.53
CA VAL A 17 -7.31 23.88 2.03
C VAL A 17 -8.55 24.40 2.76
N GLU A 18 -9.75 24.15 2.23
CA GLU A 18 -11.00 24.51 2.91
C GLU A 18 -11.18 23.73 4.21
N LEU A 19 -10.80 22.44 4.23
CA LEU A 19 -10.90 21.61 5.43
C LEU A 19 -9.92 22.06 6.52
N ASP A 20 -8.72 22.48 6.16
CA ASP A 20 -7.73 23.01 7.11
C ASP A 20 -8.26 24.29 7.79
N ASP A 21 -8.86 25.21 7.02
CA ASP A 21 -9.50 26.42 7.56
C ASP A 21 -10.67 26.08 8.52
N ILE A 22 -11.43 25.04 8.20
CA ILE A 22 -12.54 24.54 9.03
C ILE A 22 -12.01 23.91 10.31
N GLU A 23 -10.93 23.12 10.23
CA GLU A 23 -10.28 22.49 11.37
C GLU A 23 -9.76 23.55 12.35
N ASP A 24 -9.06 24.56 11.85
CA ASP A 24 -8.61 25.72 12.62
C ASP A 24 -9.78 26.44 13.34
N GLY A 25 -10.91 26.56 12.66
CA GLY A 25 -12.13 27.13 13.22
C GLY A 25 -12.68 26.30 14.40
N TYR A 26 -12.74 24.98 14.24
CA TYR A 26 -13.18 24.09 15.31
C TYR A 26 -12.18 24.02 16.47
N PHE A 27 -10.88 24.06 16.18
CA PHE A 27 -9.81 24.09 17.16
C PHE A 27 -9.93 25.32 18.07
N LYS A 28 -9.95 26.53 17.49
CA LYS A 28 -10.12 27.79 18.24
C LYS A 28 -11.42 27.81 19.05
N LYS A 29 -12.50 27.22 18.51
CA LYS A 29 -13.78 27.10 19.22
C LYS A 29 -13.67 26.14 20.41
N ALA A 30 -12.96 25.02 20.28
CA ALA A 30 -12.73 24.09 21.37
C ALA A 30 -11.89 24.72 22.49
N GLU A 31 -10.81 25.41 22.13
CA GLU A 31 -9.99 26.17 23.08
C GLU A 31 -10.81 27.24 23.82
N SER A 32 -11.62 28.02 23.09
CA SER A 32 -12.47 29.06 23.71
C SER A 32 -13.51 28.50 24.68
N ARG A 33 -13.83 27.20 24.58
CA ARG A 33 -14.74 26.47 25.46
C ARG A 33 -14.02 25.77 26.61
N GLY A 34 -12.70 25.93 26.71
CA GLY A 34 -11.87 25.37 27.77
C GLY A 34 -11.44 23.93 27.52
N LEU A 35 -11.50 23.43 26.28
CA LEU A 35 -10.93 22.13 25.95
C LEU A 35 -9.40 22.28 25.86
N PRO A 36 -8.61 21.50 26.61
CA PRO A 36 -7.16 21.63 26.61
C PRO A 36 -6.56 21.10 25.30
N THR A 37 -5.40 21.64 24.95
CA THR A 37 -4.59 21.18 23.81
C THR A 37 -3.88 19.86 24.12
N GLU A 38 -3.45 19.14 23.08
CA GLU A 38 -2.60 17.95 23.24
C GLU A 38 -1.35 18.27 24.05
N LYS A 39 -0.74 19.43 23.79
CA LYS A 39 0.45 19.87 24.51
C LYS A 39 0.19 20.03 26.01
N GLU A 40 -0.89 20.72 26.37
CA GLU A 40 -1.26 20.92 27.78
C GLU A 40 -1.59 19.60 28.49
N ILE A 41 -2.30 18.70 27.80
CA ILE A 41 -2.60 17.37 28.35
C ILE A 41 -1.32 16.56 28.53
N LEU A 42 -0.40 16.57 27.56
CA LEU A 42 0.89 15.88 27.70
C LEU A 42 1.71 16.40 28.86
N GLU A 43 1.77 17.72 29.06
CA GLU A 43 2.45 18.31 30.22
C GLU A 43 1.84 17.83 31.53
N LEU A 44 0.50 17.82 31.64
CA LEU A 44 -0.21 17.32 32.82
C LEU A 44 -0.02 15.82 33.05
N LEU A 45 -0.02 15.01 31.99
CA LEU A 45 0.21 13.56 32.08
C LEU A 45 1.64 13.24 32.55
N LYS A 46 2.61 14.04 32.13
CA LYS A 46 4.01 13.97 32.59
C LYS A 46 4.13 14.34 34.06
N GLU A 47 3.46 15.42 34.50
CA GLU A 47 3.41 15.80 35.91
C GLU A 47 2.77 14.71 36.80
N GLN A 48 1.75 14.02 36.29
CA GLN A 48 1.06 12.93 36.99
C GLN A 48 1.81 11.59 36.94
N GLY A 49 2.90 11.49 36.17
CA GLY A 49 3.66 10.26 35.98
C GLY A 49 2.89 9.15 35.26
N VAL A 50 1.84 9.50 34.52
CA VAL A 50 1.02 8.56 33.72
C VAL A 50 1.64 8.35 32.33
N TRP A 51 2.38 9.34 31.84
CA TRP A 51 3.10 9.32 30.57
C TRP A 51 4.48 9.95 30.79
N SER A 52 5.50 9.52 30.06
CA SER A 52 6.87 9.99 30.26
C SER A 52 7.51 10.49 28.96
N ASP A 53 8.62 11.20 29.08
CA ASP A 53 9.44 11.55 27.92
C ASP A 53 10.02 10.30 27.23
N GLN A 54 10.24 9.22 28.00
CA GLN A 54 10.69 7.94 27.45
C GLN A 54 9.62 7.32 26.53
N ASP A 55 8.33 7.46 26.84
CA ASP A 55 7.26 6.91 25.99
C ASP A 55 7.19 7.64 24.63
N GLU A 56 7.45 8.95 24.61
CA GLU A 56 7.55 9.73 23.36
C GLU A 56 8.83 9.41 22.59
N GLU A 57 9.97 9.28 23.28
CA GLU A 57 11.24 8.88 22.69
C GLU A 57 11.13 7.49 22.06
N ASP A 58 10.52 6.54 22.76
CA ASP A 58 10.27 5.19 22.27
C ASP A 58 9.42 5.17 20.99
N ILE A 59 8.49 6.10 20.81
CA ILE A 59 7.70 6.24 19.58
C ILE A 59 8.58 6.73 18.44
N GLU A 60 9.38 7.78 18.68
CA GLU A 60 10.29 8.34 17.67
C GLU A 60 11.39 7.36 17.28
N ASP A 61 11.99 6.66 18.24
CA ASP A 61 12.97 5.61 17.99
C ASP A 61 12.38 4.46 17.16
N THR A 62 11.13 4.07 17.44
CA THR A 62 10.44 3.04 16.64
C THR A 62 10.22 3.52 15.20
N LYS A 63 9.87 4.80 14.99
CA LYS A 63 9.74 5.39 13.64
C LYS A 63 11.08 5.41 12.91
N LEU A 64 12.15 5.84 13.57
CA LEU A 64 13.49 5.88 12.98
C LEU A 64 14.00 4.47 12.65
N TYR A 65 13.73 3.51 13.52
CA TYR A 65 14.05 2.12 13.29
C TYR A 65 13.29 1.57 12.07
N LEU A 66 11.99 1.84 11.94
CA LEU A 66 11.19 1.48 10.78
C LEU A 66 11.73 2.10 9.48
N GLN A 67 12.17 3.36 9.51
CA GLN A 67 12.85 3.99 8.38
C GLN A 67 14.13 3.24 8.00
N THR A 68 14.97 2.92 9.00
CA THR A 68 16.20 2.15 8.80
C THR A 68 15.93 0.76 8.21
N LEU A 69 14.88 0.07 8.67
CA LEU A 69 14.47 -1.22 8.12
C LEU A 69 14.06 -1.12 6.64
N ASN A 70 13.34 -0.06 6.27
CA ASN A 70 12.95 0.20 4.89
C ASN A 70 14.15 0.54 4.00
N GLU A 71 15.12 1.28 4.52
CA GLU A 71 16.38 1.54 3.81
C GLU A 71 17.22 0.28 3.61
N ALA A 72 17.35 -0.53 4.67
CA ALA A 72 18.05 -1.82 4.60
C ALA A 72 17.43 -2.75 3.56
N LYS A 73 16.09 -2.82 3.51
CA LYS A 73 15.33 -3.62 2.54
C LYS A 73 15.74 -3.34 1.09
N ARG A 74 16.05 -2.08 0.72
CA ARG A 74 16.47 -1.70 -0.65
C ARG A 74 17.79 -2.33 -1.10
N THR A 75 18.60 -2.79 -0.14
CA THR A 75 19.90 -3.43 -0.40
C THR A 75 19.81 -4.95 -0.46
N ILE A 76 18.72 -5.53 0.04
CA ILE A 76 18.50 -6.98 0.08
C ILE A 76 18.14 -7.48 -1.32
N ILE A 77 18.73 -8.62 -1.70
CA ILE A 77 18.60 -9.21 -3.03
C ILE A 77 17.74 -10.48 -3.00
N LEU A 78 17.92 -11.31 -1.96
CA LEU A 78 17.25 -12.60 -1.86
C LEU A 78 15.81 -12.40 -1.40
N LYS A 79 14.84 -12.98 -2.11
CA LYS A 79 13.42 -12.95 -1.79
C LYS A 79 13.13 -13.46 -0.37
N SER A 80 13.73 -14.57 0.04
CA SER A 80 13.64 -15.12 1.39
C SER A 80 14.07 -14.12 2.47
N GLN A 81 15.09 -13.30 2.20
CA GLN A 81 15.55 -12.24 3.09
C GLN A 81 14.64 -11.00 3.02
N ILE A 82 14.10 -10.67 1.84
CA ILE A 82 13.10 -9.61 1.67
C ILE A 82 11.83 -9.96 2.46
N ASP A 83 11.40 -11.21 2.42
CA ASP A 83 10.21 -11.68 3.13
C ASP A 83 10.41 -11.66 4.64
N ALA A 84 11.57 -12.11 5.12
CA ALA A 84 11.94 -11.97 6.54
C ALA A 84 12.01 -10.50 6.99
N GLN A 85 12.54 -9.61 6.13
CA GLN A 85 12.59 -8.17 6.39
C GLN A 85 11.18 -7.56 6.41
N ASN A 86 10.29 -7.99 5.51
CA ASN A 86 8.89 -7.56 5.46
C ASN A 86 8.12 -8.00 6.70
N GLU A 87 8.36 -9.22 7.19
CA GLU A 87 7.77 -9.70 8.44
C GLU A 87 8.24 -8.84 9.63
N LEU A 88 9.53 -8.48 9.67
CA LEU A 88 10.08 -7.59 10.70
C LEU A 88 9.51 -6.17 10.62
N ILE A 89 9.37 -5.61 9.41
CA ILE A 89 8.74 -4.31 9.18
C ILE A 89 7.29 -4.36 9.66
N SER A 90 6.52 -5.35 9.25
CA SER A 90 5.11 -5.50 9.65
C SER A 90 4.95 -5.65 11.16
N LYS A 91 5.87 -6.36 11.82
CA LYS A 91 5.88 -6.46 13.29
C LYS A 91 6.18 -5.10 13.94
N THR A 92 7.19 -4.39 13.45
CA THR A 92 7.57 -3.06 13.96
C THR A 92 6.47 -2.02 13.73
N GLU A 93 5.77 -2.08 12.59
CA GLU A 93 4.59 -1.27 12.28
C GLU A 93 3.48 -1.51 13.30
N LYS A 94 3.18 -2.76 13.63
CA LYS A 94 2.19 -3.10 14.67
C LYS A 94 2.60 -2.58 16.04
N GLU A 95 3.87 -2.73 16.42
CA GLU A 95 4.39 -2.20 17.69
C GLU A 95 4.25 -0.66 17.74
N LEU A 96 4.52 0.03 16.63
CA LEU A 96 4.31 1.47 16.52
C LEU A 96 2.83 1.85 16.63
N GLU A 97 1.94 1.12 15.94
CA GLU A 97 0.49 1.32 16.01
C GLU A 97 -0.03 1.14 17.45
N GLU A 98 0.43 0.13 18.17
CA GLU A 98 0.08 -0.11 19.57
C GLU A 98 0.51 1.07 20.46
N LYS A 99 1.76 1.54 20.32
CA LYS A 99 2.25 2.72 21.07
C LYS A 99 1.48 4.00 20.75
N LEU A 100 1.18 4.25 19.47
CA LEU A 100 0.38 5.40 19.05
C LEU A 100 -1.05 5.32 19.55
N LEU A 101 -1.63 4.12 19.59
CA LEU A 101 -2.96 3.88 20.13
C LEU A 101 -2.98 4.14 21.65
N ASP A 102 -1.95 3.73 22.37
CA ASP A 102 -1.84 4.00 23.80
C ASP A 102 -1.67 5.50 24.05
N ARG A 103 -0.79 6.18 23.31
CA ARG A 103 -0.68 7.65 23.33
C ARG A 103 -2.05 8.31 23.09
N TYR A 104 -2.78 7.85 22.08
CA TYR A 104 -4.12 8.37 21.75
C TYR A 104 -5.14 8.15 22.88
N LYS A 105 -5.11 7.00 23.56
CA LYS A 105 -6.01 6.71 24.69
C LYS A 105 -5.72 7.62 25.89
N VAL A 106 -4.45 7.83 26.22
CA VAL A 106 -4.04 8.62 27.39
C VAL A 106 -4.33 10.11 27.17
N LEU A 107 -4.14 10.63 25.95
CA LEU A 107 -4.50 12.00 25.59
C LEU A 107 -6.00 12.30 25.75
N GLY A 108 -6.87 11.29 25.61
CA GLY A 108 -8.30 11.46 25.87
C GLY A 108 -8.98 12.41 24.90
N ASN A 109 -9.58 13.50 25.40
CA ASN A 109 -10.32 14.49 24.61
C ASN A 109 -9.56 15.82 24.60
N THR A 110 -8.94 16.11 23.45
CA THR A 110 -8.15 17.33 23.22
C THR A 110 -8.89 18.27 22.24
N ALA A 111 -8.49 19.54 22.20
CA ALA A 111 -8.95 20.50 21.20
C ALA A 111 -8.70 20.01 19.77
N GLU A 112 -7.52 19.45 19.51
CA GLU A 112 -7.09 18.88 18.24
C GLU A 112 -7.96 17.68 17.84
N LYS A 113 -8.20 16.74 18.77
CA LYS A 113 -9.04 15.58 18.50
C LYS A 113 -10.47 16.00 18.17
N TYR A 114 -11.04 16.91 18.95
CA TYR A 114 -12.38 17.44 18.69
C TYR A 114 -12.45 18.12 17.33
N ALA A 115 -11.47 18.96 16.98
CA ALA A 115 -11.41 19.66 15.72
C ALA A 115 -11.33 18.68 14.53
N LYS A 116 -10.46 17.67 14.63
CA LYS A 116 -10.29 16.65 13.62
C LYS A 116 -11.54 15.79 13.42
N GLU A 117 -12.17 15.34 14.49
CA GLU A 117 -13.43 14.58 14.43
C GLU A 117 -14.54 15.40 13.76
N LYS A 118 -14.69 16.68 14.14
CA LYS A 118 -15.72 17.55 13.55
C LYS A 118 -15.43 17.94 12.11
N THR A 119 -14.16 18.09 11.74
CA THR A 119 -13.76 18.33 10.36
C THR A 119 -14.03 17.10 9.50
N ASN A 120 -13.78 15.89 10.01
CA ASN A 120 -14.11 14.64 9.31
C ASN A 120 -15.62 14.46 9.12
N ASP A 121 -16.43 14.70 10.16
CA ASP A 121 -17.89 14.70 10.05
C ASP A 121 -18.36 15.69 8.97
N HIS A 122 -17.81 16.90 9.02
CA HIS A 122 -18.15 17.97 8.09
C HIS A 122 -17.76 17.62 6.66
N TYR A 123 -16.59 17.04 6.49
CA TYR A 123 -16.07 16.55 5.23
C TYR A 123 -16.99 15.51 4.60
N ILE A 124 -17.33 14.45 5.35
CA ILE A 124 -18.16 13.35 4.87
C ILE A 124 -19.51 13.86 4.40
N ILE A 125 -20.15 14.73 5.17
CA ILE A 125 -21.46 15.28 4.82
C ILE A 125 -21.37 16.20 3.60
N ARG A 126 -20.35 17.06 3.49
CA ARG A 126 -20.15 17.93 2.30
C ARG A 126 -19.87 17.14 1.03
N ALA A 127 -19.49 15.87 1.11
CA ALA A 127 -19.24 15.05 -0.06
C ALA A 127 -20.53 14.64 -0.81
N PHE A 128 -21.73 14.81 -0.24
CA PHE A 128 -22.98 14.35 -0.84
C PHE A 128 -23.68 15.41 -1.69
N PHE A 129 -24.01 15.08 -2.94
CA PHE A 129 -24.66 15.95 -3.93
C PHE A 129 -25.87 15.30 -4.59
N HIS A 130 -26.82 16.13 -5.02
CA HIS A 130 -27.99 15.71 -5.79
C HIS A 130 -27.69 15.51 -7.28
N ASP A 131 -26.58 16.07 -7.76
CA ASP A 131 -26.16 16.02 -9.16
C ASP A 131 -24.70 15.54 -9.33
N ASP A 132 -24.37 15.14 -10.55
CA ASP A 132 -23.06 14.63 -10.97
C ASP A 132 -22.02 15.74 -11.21
N LYS A 133 -22.45 16.99 -11.29
CA LYS A 133 -21.57 18.17 -11.41
C LYS A 133 -21.13 18.73 -10.07
N PHE A 134 -21.67 18.21 -8.97
CA PHE A 134 -21.44 18.66 -7.61
C PHE A 134 -21.82 20.13 -7.38
N GLU A 135 -22.91 20.58 -8.01
CA GLU A 135 -23.41 21.96 -7.88
C GLU A 135 -24.41 22.10 -6.72
N ASN A 136 -25.23 21.06 -6.46
CA ASN A 136 -26.29 21.08 -5.45
C ASN A 136 -25.99 20.08 -4.33
N ALA A 137 -25.41 20.57 -3.24
CA ALA A 137 -25.15 19.76 -2.05
C ALA A 137 -26.45 19.24 -1.44
N ILE A 138 -26.45 18.00 -0.94
CA ILE A 138 -27.60 17.40 -0.23
C ILE A 138 -27.79 18.04 1.13
N PHE A 139 -26.69 18.40 1.78
CA PHE A 139 -26.68 18.94 3.12
C PHE A 139 -26.14 20.37 3.09
N THR A 140 -26.89 21.27 3.71
CA THR A 140 -26.52 22.67 3.92
C THR A 140 -25.81 22.85 5.25
N GLU A 141 -25.08 23.95 5.46
CA GLU A 141 -24.42 24.25 6.75
C GLU A 141 -25.36 24.16 7.97
N LYS A 142 -26.64 24.49 7.80
CA LYS A 142 -27.64 24.39 8.86
C LYS A 142 -27.95 22.94 9.23
N ASP A 143 -27.99 22.07 8.23
CA ASP A 143 -28.24 20.65 8.45
C ASP A 143 -27.15 20.04 9.33
N PHE A 144 -25.91 20.52 9.30
CA PHE A 144 -24.84 20.01 10.18
C PHE A 144 -25.12 20.27 11.66
N TRP A 145 -25.70 21.42 11.99
CA TRP A 145 -26.02 21.77 13.38
C TRP A 145 -27.27 21.06 13.89
N GLU A 146 -28.19 20.71 12.98
CA GLU A 146 -29.49 20.12 13.29
C GLU A 146 -29.56 18.61 13.05
N MET A 147 -28.53 18.02 12.42
CA MET A 147 -28.49 16.60 12.09
C MET A 147 -28.39 15.74 13.35
N ASP A 148 -29.39 14.88 13.54
CA ASP A 148 -29.38 13.84 14.57
C ASP A 148 -28.21 12.86 14.33
N ASP A 149 -27.61 12.39 15.42
CA ASP A 149 -26.43 11.53 15.43
C ASP A 149 -26.65 10.25 14.61
N ARG A 150 -27.88 9.72 14.62
CA ARG A 150 -28.26 8.55 13.80
C ARG A 150 -28.15 8.80 12.29
N HIS A 151 -28.49 10.00 11.83
CA HIS A 151 -28.40 10.36 10.42
C HIS A 151 -26.94 10.57 10.00
N LEU A 152 -26.13 11.20 10.86
CA LEU A 152 -24.69 11.35 10.66
C LEU A 152 -24.00 9.99 10.53
N GLN A 153 -24.24 9.08 11.47
CA GLN A 153 -23.68 7.72 11.43
C GLN A 153 -24.09 6.95 10.17
N LYS A 154 -25.31 7.16 9.68
CA LYS A 154 -25.77 6.57 8.41
C LYS A 154 -25.01 7.15 7.21
N ALA A 155 -24.79 8.46 7.17
CA ALA A 155 -24.02 9.11 6.11
C ALA A 155 -22.56 8.62 6.09
N ILE A 156 -21.91 8.56 7.27
CA ILE A 156 -20.56 8.02 7.44
C ILE A 156 -20.47 6.58 6.93
N LYS A 157 -21.43 5.73 7.28
CA LYS A 157 -21.44 4.33 6.81
C LYS A 157 -21.57 4.22 5.29
N ILE A 158 -22.44 5.03 4.68
CA ILE A 158 -22.62 5.03 3.21
C ILE A 158 -21.32 5.51 2.53
N TYR A 159 -20.75 6.60 3.05
CA TYR A 159 -19.50 7.16 2.56
C TYR A 159 -18.36 6.15 2.63
N ASN A 160 -18.11 5.55 3.80
CA ASN A 160 -17.02 4.58 3.99
C ASN A 160 -17.22 3.33 3.12
N SER A 161 -18.46 2.84 2.98
CA SER A 161 -18.76 1.70 2.11
C SER A 161 -18.53 1.99 0.63
N TYR A 162 -18.69 3.25 0.20
CA TYR A 162 -18.39 3.66 -1.17
C TYR A 162 -16.88 3.80 -1.37
N TYR A 163 -16.19 4.45 -0.42
CA TYR A 163 -14.76 4.70 -0.50
C TYR A 163 -13.89 3.45 -0.35
N SER A 164 -14.38 2.38 0.28
CA SER A 164 -13.65 1.10 0.38
C SER A 164 -13.27 0.51 -0.97
N MET A 165 -14.03 0.81 -2.04
CA MET A 165 -13.71 0.39 -3.40
C MET A 165 -12.47 1.10 -3.96
N PHE A 166 -12.14 2.29 -3.46
CA PHE A 166 -11.00 3.10 -3.90
C PHE A 166 -9.81 2.99 -2.92
N SER A 167 -9.69 1.87 -2.22
CA SER A 167 -8.52 1.60 -1.38
C SER A 167 -7.24 1.65 -2.22
N GLU A 168 -6.12 1.95 -1.55
CA GLU A 168 -4.81 1.94 -2.20
C GLU A 168 -4.49 0.58 -2.82
N GLU A 169 -4.81 -0.50 -2.10
CA GLU A 169 -4.69 -1.87 -2.57
C GLU A 169 -5.43 -2.10 -3.89
N ASN A 170 -6.71 -1.69 -3.96
CA ASN A 170 -7.51 -1.83 -5.17
C ASN A 170 -6.94 -1.02 -6.33
N ILE A 171 -6.45 0.20 -6.08
CA ILE A 171 -5.81 1.05 -7.09
C ILE A 171 -4.54 0.39 -7.62
N ARG A 172 -3.71 -0.18 -6.73
CA ARG A 172 -2.49 -0.90 -7.11
C ARG A 172 -2.79 -2.12 -7.97
N HIS A 173 -3.77 -2.93 -7.59
CA HIS A 173 -4.21 -4.09 -8.39
C HIS A 173 -4.84 -3.70 -9.73
N LEU A 174 -5.57 -2.58 -9.79
CA LEU A 174 -6.16 -2.06 -11.02
C LEU A 174 -5.07 -1.72 -12.06
N CYS A 175 -3.98 -1.09 -11.62
CA CYS A 175 -2.86 -0.71 -12.49
C CYS A 175 -2.19 -1.91 -13.19
N LEU A 176 -2.30 -3.11 -12.61
CA LEU A 176 -1.69 -4.35 -13.12
C LEU A 176 -2.67 -5.23 -13.93
N GLN A 177 -3.92 -4.78 -14.11
CA GLN A 177 -4.85 -5.51 -14.95
C GLN A 177 -4.46 -5.41 -16.43
N ASP A 178 -4.66 -6.49 -17.17
CA ASP A 178 -4.17 -6.58 -18.56
C ASP A 178 -4.76 -5.50 -19.48
N PHE A 179 -6.01 -5.09 -19.24
CA PHE A 179 -6.66 -4.01 -20.00
C PHE A 179 -6.04 -2.64 -19.70
N PHE A 180 -5.45 -2.46 -18.52
CA PHE A 180 -4.98 -1.18 -18.03
C PHE A 180 -3.62 -0.79 -18.65
N TYR A 181 -2.83 -1.75 -19.13
CA TYR A 181 -1.53 -1.49 -19.76
C TYR A 181 -1.60 -0.54 -20.97
N SER A 182 -2.76 -0.46 -21.63
CA SER A 182 -3.00 0.51 -22.70
C SER A 182 -2.87 1.97 -22.25
N TYR A 183 -3.01 2.26 -20.95
CA TYR A 183 -2.91 3.61 -20.38
C TYR A 183 -1.47 4.00 -19.98
N PHE A 184 -0.55 3.05 -19.87
CA PHE A 184 0.82 3.33 -19.40
C PHE A 184 1.56 4.38 -20.24
N PRO A 185 1.50 4.38 -21.59
CA PRO A 185 2.17 5.39 -22.39
C PRO A 185 1.76 6.83 -22.05
N PHE A 186 0.53 7.03 -21.58
CA PHE A 186 -0.05 8.35 -21.27
C PHE A 186 0.19 8.79 -19.83
N ALA A 187 0.81 7.94 -19.00
CA ALA A 187 0.96 8.21 -17.57
C ALA A 187 1.96 9.33 -17.25
N GLU A 188 2.74 9.83 -18.20
CA GLU A 188 3.75 10.88 -17.97
C GLU A 188 3.15 12.20 -17.46
N SER A 189 1.99 12.57 -17.99
CA SER A 189 1.32 13.82 -17.68
C SER A 189 -0.11 13.58 -17.20
N PRO A 190 -0.55 14.22 -16.10
CA PRO A 190 -1.96 14.28 -15.71
C PRO A 190 -2.89 14.71 -16.86
N VAL A 191 -2.41 15.59 -17.73
CA VAL A 191 -3.17 16.11 -18.87
C VAL A 191 -3.35 15.04 -19.93
N ASP A 192 -2.32 14.24 -20.22
CA ASP A 192 -2.41 13.18 -21.23
C ASP A 192 -3.25 12.00 -20.72
N PHE A 193 -3.19 11.74 -19.41
CA PHE A 193 -3.90 10.61 -18.78
C PHE A 193 -5.38 10.91 -18.50
N PHE A 194 -5.70 12.09 -17.95
CA PHE A 194 -7.06 12.46 -17.52
C PHE A 194 -7.68 13.60 -18.33
N GLY A 195 -6.93 14.27 -19.19
CA GLY A 195 -7.40 15.47 -19.90
C GLY A 195 -7.58 16.70 -19.00
N ARG A 196 -7.01 16.70 -17.79
CA ARG A 196 -7.21 17.73 -16.76
C ARG A 196 -5.91 18.16 -16.10
N SER A 197 -5.92 19.35 -15.52
CA SER A 197 -4.80 19.85 -14.73
C SER A 197 -4.66 19.10 -13.41
N ILE A 198 -3.43 19.00 -12.89
CA ILE A 198 -3.12 18.30 -11.64
C ILE A 198 -3.93 18.83 -10.44
N VAL A 199 -4.23 20.13 -10.43
CA VAL A 199 -4.98 20.80 -9.35
C VAL A 199 -6.45 20.41 -9.31
N GLU A 200 -7.00 19.89 -10.40
CA GLU A 200 -8.40 19.43 -10.50
C GLU A 200 -8.53 17.93 -10.20
N LEU A 201 -7.41 17.23 -10.05
CA LEU A 201 -7.42 15.80 -9.80
C LEU A 201 -7.74 15.50 -8.34
N THR A 202 -8.51 14.44 -8.18
CA THR A 202 -8.81 13.87 -6.88
C THR A 202 -7.61 13.10 -6.33
N TYR A 203 -7.54 12.90 -5.02
CA TYR A 203 -6.48 12.08 -4.41
C TYR A 203 -6.39 10.67 -5.01
N ASN A 204 -7.54 10.07 -5.33
CA ASN A 204 -7.59 8.74 -5.94
C ASN A 204 -7.06 8.75 -7.39
N GLN A 205 -7.32 9.81 -8.15
CA GLN A 205 -6.77 9.99 -9.50
C GLN A 205 -5.25 10.24 -9.45
N LEU A 206 -4.78 11.05 -8.49
CA LEU A 206 -3.36 11.27 -8.25
C LEU A 206 -2.64 9.98 -7.87
N ARG A 207 -3.22 9.20 -6.94
CA ARG A 207 -2.70 7.86 -6.60
C ARG A 207 -2.63 6.96 -7.82
N LEU A 208 -3.69 6.91 -8.63
CA LEU A 208 -3.74 6.06 -9.83
C LEU A 208 -2.61 6.39 -10.80
N ILE A 209 -2.39 7.67 -11.14
CA ILE A 209 -1.31 8.05 -12.07
C ILE A 209 0.07 7.81 -11.46
N VAL A 210 0.25 8.03 -10.16
CA VAL A 210 1.52 7.76 -9.46
C VAL A 210 1.86 6.27 -9.50
N TYR A 211 0.93 5.38 -9.12
CA TYR A 211 1.18 3.94 -9.21
C TYR A 211 1.36 3.47 -10.65
N THR A 212 0.62 4.03 -11.60
CA THR A 212 0.80 3.75 -13.03
C THR A 212 2.24 4.08 -13.46
N LYS A 213 2.75 5.26 -13.08
CA LYS A 213 4.15 5.65 -13.35
C LYS A 213 5.14 4.71 -12.69
N ILE A 214 4.92 4.35 -11.42
CA ILE A 214 5.80 3.44 -10.68
C ILE A 214 5.87 2.09 -11.40
N PHE A 215 4.73 1.46 -11.67
CA PHE A 215 4.71 0.16 -12.34
C PHE A 215 5.25 0.22 -13.75
N LYS A 216 4.89 1.25 -14.55
CA LYS A 216 5.49 1.48 -15.87
C LYS A 216 7.01 1.51 -15.80
N ASN A 217 7.59 2.32 -14.89
CA ASN A 217 9.04 2.40 -14.69
C ASN A 217 9.65 1.05 -14.31
N ILE A 218 8.97 0.26 -13.47
CA ILE A 218 9.42 -1.08 -13.11
C ILE A 218 9.44 -2.00 -14.33
N PHE A 219 8.39 -2.02 -15.15
CA PHE A 219 8.34 -2.84 -16.36
C PHE A 219 9.35 -2.40 -17.43
N GLU A 220 9.60 -1.10 -17.58
CA GLU A 220 10.55 -0.57 -18.56
C GLU A 220 12.02 -0.79 -18.16
N ARG A 221 12.34 -0.71 -16.86
CA ARG A 221 13.71 -0.88 -16.36
C ARG A 221 14.14 -2.34 -16.22
N ASN A 222 13.19 -3.28 -16.19
CA ASN A 222 13.50 -4.68 -15.91
C ASN A 222 12.91 -5.60 -17.00
N GLU A 223 13.77 -6.07 -17.89
CA GLU A 223 13.38 -6.86 -19.07
C GLU A 223 12.83 -8.26 -18.71
N ASN A 224 13.27 -8.85 -17.60
CA ASN A 224 13.00 -10.24 -17.23
C ASN A 224 12.22 -10.39 -15.91
N ILE A 225 11.13 -9.65 -15.73
CA ILE A 225 10.28 -9.83 -14.54
C ILE A 225 9.57 -11.21 -14.60
N PRO A 226 9.75 -12.08 -13.59
CA PRO A 226 9.04 -13.35 -13.48
C PRO A 226 7.51 -13.21 -13.57
N VAL A 227 6.86 -14.11 -14.32
CA VAL A 227 5.42 -14.01 -14.65
C VAL A 227 4.54 -13.97 -13.40
N HIS A 228 4.90 -14.72 -12.36
CA HIS A 228 4.15 -14.78 -11.10
C HIS A 228 4.17 -13.45 -10.34
N LEU A 229 5.22 -12.63 -10.50
CA LEU A 229 5.33 -11.32 -9.86
C LEU A 229 4.57 -10.23 -10.60
N ARG A 230 4.33 -10.37 -11.91
CA ARG A 230 3.75 -9.30 -12.76
C ARG A 230 2.36 -8.82 -12.34
N LYS A 231 1.64 -9.62 -11.55
CA LYS A 231 0.29 -9.29 -11.05
C LYS A 231 0.24 -9.08 -9.53
N ASP A 232 1.39 -9.10 -8.87
CA ASP A 232 1.54 -8.86 -7.45
C ASP A 232 2.12 -7.45 -7.24
N PRO A 233 1.32 -6.47 -6.80
CA PRO A 233 1.80 -5.11 -6.59
C PRO A 233 2.94 -5.01 -5.59
N ASP A 234 2.86 -5.73 -4.47
CA ASP A 234 3.85 -5.63 -3.40
C ASP A 234 5.17 -6.24 -3.85
N ALA A 235 5.12 -7.40 -4.51
CA ALA A 235 6.32 -8.04 -5.02
C ALA A 235 6.98 -7.24 -6.16
N LEU A 236 6.19 -6.55 -7.00
CA LEU A 236 6.74 -5.63 -8.01
C LEU A 236 7.40 -4.41 -7.40
N LEU A 237 6.78 -3.80 -6.38
CA LEU A 237 7.37 -2.67 -5.69
C LEU A 237 8.69 -3.06 -5.02
N ASP A 238 8.73 -4.23 -4.39
CA ASP A 238 9.95 -4.78 -3.79
C ASP A 238 11.04 -4.96 -4.84
N TYR A 239 10.71 -5.59 -5.97
CA TYR A 239 11.63 -5.79 -7.08
C TYR A 239 12.11 -4.47 -7.72
N GLY A 240 11.21 -3.49 -7.81
CA GLY A 240 11.49 -2.14 -8.30
C GLY A 240 12.42 -1.34 -7.39
N ASN A 241 12.32 -1.56 -6.08
CA ASN A 241 13.08 -0.87 -5.04
C ASN A 241 14.50 -1.43 -4.84
N ILE A 242 14.83 -2.59 -5.42
CA ILE A 242 16.20 -3.13 -5.41
C ILE A 242 17.12 -2.12 -6.12
N SER A 243 18.17 -1.67 -5.43
CA SER A 243 19.13 -0.71 -6.01
C SER A 243 19.82 -1.24 -7.27
N ASP A 244 20.16 -0.35 -8.21
CA ASP A 244 20.87 -0.72 -9.44
C ASP A 244 22.21 -1.39 -9.15
N ALA A 245 22.93 -0.97 -8.10
CA ALA A 245 24.17 -1.62 -7.65
C ALA A 245 23.94 -3.05 -7.13
N ALA A 246 22.80 -3.31 -6.46
CA ALA A 246 22.41 -4.66 -6.08
C ALA A 246 22.04 -5.49 -7.32
N LYS A 247 21.38 -4.89 -8.32
CA LYS A 247 21.08 -5.52 -9.62
C LYS A 247 22.33 -5.83 -10.45
N GLU A 248 23.33 -4.97 -10.45
CA GLU A 248 24.62 -5.22 -11.10
C GLU A 248 25.37 -6.37 -10.42
N LYS A 249 25.39 -6.41 -9.09
CA LYS A 249 25.94 -7.57 -8.34
C LYS A 249 25.23 -8.87 -8.66
N ILE A 250 23.93 -8.84 -8.95
CA ILE A 250 23.19 -10.00 -9.46
C ILE A 250 23.80 -10.39 -10.81
N LYS A 251 23.78 -9.49 -11.80
CA LYS A 251 24.30 -9.74 -13.15
C LYS A 251 25.74 -10.28 -13.15
N GLU A 252 26.65 -9.66 -12.40
CA GLU A 252 28.04 -10.12 -12.29
C GLU A 252 28.15 -11.54 -11.71
N LYS A 253 27.34 -11.88 -10.69
CA LYS A 253 27.33 -13.23 -10.14
C LYS A 253 26.62 -14.25 -11.05
N MET A 254 25.67 -13.83 -11.88
CA MET A 254 25.06 -14.69 -12.91
C MET A 254 26.09 -15.07 -14.00
N ASP A 255 26.95 -14.13 -14.38
CA ASP A 255 27.90 -14.30 -15.50
C ASP A 255 29.13 -15.14 -15.14
N VAL A 256 29.50 -15.18 -13.85
CA VAL A 256 30.74 -15.83 -13.38
C VAL A 256 30.57 -17.31 -13.06
N ASP A 257 29.40 -17.78 -12.57
CA ASP A 257 29.33 -19.09 -11.89
C ASP A 257 28.25 -20.07 -12.39
N GLY A 258 27.48 -19.70 -13.42
CA GLY A 258 26.27 -20.45 -13.77
C GLY A 258 25.29 -20.51 -12.59
N ALA A 259 24.10 -21.08 -12.80
CA ALA A 259 22.97 -21.02 -11.85
C ALA A 259 23.18 -21.62 -10.43
N THR A 260 24.40 -22.00 -10.04
CA THR A 260 24.68 -22.94 -8.94
C THR A 260 25.41 -22.40 -7.71
N SER A 261 25.85 -21.14 -7.63
CA SER A 261 26.71 -20.70 -6.51
C SER A 261 26.26 -19.46 -5.72
N PHE A 262 24.98 -19.09 -5.74
CA PHE A 262 24.50 -18.10 -4.77
C PHE A 262 24.41 -18.76 -3.38
N VAL A 263 25.53 -18.81 -2.67
CA VAL A 263 25.66 -19.41 -1.33
C VAL A 263 24.63 -18.77 -0.39
N GLY A 264 23.63 -19.56 0.03
CA GLY A 264 22.55 -19.14 0.94
C GLY A 264 21.21 -18.80 0.28
N ALA A 265 21.07 -18.90 -1.05
CA ALA A 265 19.80 -18.70 -1.75
C ALA A 265 18.89 -19.93 -1.68
N THR A 266 17.60 -19.70 -1.43
CA THR A 266 16.53 -20.70 -1.51
C THR A 266 16.13 -20.97 -2.97
N GLN A 267 15.34 -22.02 -3.23
CA GLN A 267 14.81 -22.29 -4.57
C GLN A 267 13.93 -21.14 -5.09
N GLU A 268 13.15 -20.54 -4.20
CA GLU A 268 12.31 -19.38 -4.50
C GLU A 268 13.16 -18.14 -4.83
N ASP A 269 14.31 -17.98 -4.19
CA ASP A 269 15.27 -16.91 -4.53
C ASP A 269 15.83 -17.07 -5.95
N LEU A 270 16.15 -18.30 -6.34
CA LEU A 270 16.66 -18.58 -7.69
C LEU A 270 15.57 -18.37 -8.76
N ASP A 271 14.32 -18.74 -8.47
CA ASP A 271 13.19 -18.50 -9.35
C ASP A 271 12.83 -16.99 -9.43
N TYR A 272 12.91 -16.27 -8.31
CA TYR A 272 12.72 -14.81 -8.23
C TYR A 272 13.78 -14.05 -9.05
N LEU A 273 15.04 -14.50 -8.95
CA LEU A 273 16.16 -13.93 -9.71
C LEU A 273 16.19 -14.37 -11.18
N SER A 274 15.22 -15.18 -11.64
CA SER A 274 15.25 -15.80 -12.97
C SER A 274 16.55 -16.58 -13.25
N LEU A 275 17.19 -17.12 -12.21
CA LEU A 275 18.43 -17.91 -12.29
C LEU A 275 18.18 -19.33 -12.79
N ARG A 276 16.92 -19.77 -12.86
CA ARG A 276 16.58 -21.03 -13.48
C ARG A 276 16.66 -20.86 -15.00
N GLU A 277 17.62 -21.54 -15.63
CA GLU A 277 17.72 -21.62 -17.09
C GLU A 277 16.34 -21.98 -17.67
N LYS A 278 15.68 -21.03 -18.32
CA LYS A 278 14.64 -21.36 -19.29
C LYS A 278 15.34 -22.00 -20.47
N LYS A 279 15.41 -23.33 -20.50
CA LYS A 279 15.53 -24.03 -21.77
C LYS A 279 14.22 -23.79 -22.52
N GLU A 280 14.33 -23.36 -23.77
CA GLU A 280 13.18 -23.17 -24.67
C GLU A 280 12.27 -24.41 -24.62
N GLY A 281 11.02 -24.23 -24.17
CA GLY A 281 9.98 -25.26 -24.28
C GLY A 281 9.23 -25.65 -23.01
N ASP A 282 9.50 -25.08 -21.83
CA ASP A 282 8.89 -25.61 -20.60
C ASP A 282 7.51 -25.00 -20.28
N SER A 283 6.48 -25.62 -20.85
CA SER A 283 5.11 -25.56 -20.34
C SER A 283 5.04 -26.34 -19.02
N VAL A 284 4.83 -25.62 -17.91
CA VAL A 284 4.22 -26.07 -16.64
C VAL A 284 4.26 -27.59 -16.39
N ARG A 285 5.27 -28.07 -15.66
CA ARG A 285 5.12 -29.13 -14.64
C ARG A 285 6.37 -29.22 -13.77
N THR A 286 6.32 -28.56 -12.62
CA THR A 286 7.25 -28.79 -11.51
C THR A 286 7.04 -30.19 -10.95
N VAL A 287 7.91 -31.12 -11.31
CA VAL A 287 8.19 -32.29 -10.48
C VAL A 287 9.70 -32.32 -10.23
N SER A 288 10.07 -32.14 -8.96
CA SER A 288 11.46 -32.15 -8.51
C SER A 288 12.04 -33.55 -8.72
N LEU A 289 13.03 -33.66 -9.63
CA LEU A 289 13.78 -34.89 -9.92
C LEU A 289 14.36 -35.53 -8.64
N ALA A 290 14.67 -34.72 -7.63
CA ALA A 290 15.17 -35.18 -6.34
C ALA A 290 14.12 -35.93 -5.51
N ASP A 291 12.84 -35.57 -5.63
CA ASP A 291 11.75 -36.21 -4.90
C ASP A 291 11.32 -37.53 -5.54
N GLU A 292 11.40 -37.62 -6.87
CA GLU A 292 11.12 -38.87 -7.60
C GLU A 292 12.24 -39.91 -7.41
N ALA A 293 13.50 -39.46 -7.46
CA ALA A 293 14.66 -40.33 -7.20
C ALA A 293 14.66 -40.88 -5.77
N LYS A 294 14.21 -40.09 -4.77
CA LYS A 294 14.03 -40.57 -3.39
C LYS A 294 12.94 -41.62 -3.26
N LYS A 295 11.83 -41.50 -3.99
CA LYS A 295 10.74 -42.50 -3.98
C LYS A 295 11.15 -43.84 -4.58
N LYS A 296 12.15 -43.87 -5.47
CA LYS A 296 12.65 -45.09 -6.14
C LYS A 296 14.02 -45.58 -5.66
N GLY A 297 14.51 -45.12 -4.52
CA GLY A 297 15.72 -45.68 -3.89
C GLY A 297 17.05 -45.13 -4.43
N GLY A 298 17.05 -43.92 -5.01
CA GLY A 298 18.26 -43.14 -5.26
C GLY A 298 18.80 -43.16 -6.70
N SER A 299 18.15 -43.86 -7.64
CA SER A 299 18.49 -43.77 -9.06
C SER A 299 17.25 -43.88 -9.95
N LEU A 300 17.25 -43.12 -11.05
CA LEU A 300 16.23 -43.18 -12.09
C LEU A 300 16.89 -43.76 -13.35
N ASN A 301 16.20 -44.69 -14.02
CA ASN A 301 16.62 -45.23 -15.31
C ASN A 301 16.03 -44.43 -16.48
N MET A 302 16.47 -44.71 -17.70
CA MET A 302 16.12 -43.92 -18.89
C MET A 302 14.61 -43.90 -19.16
N ASP A 303 13.91 -45.00 -18.89
CA ASP A 303 12.46 -45.12 -19.06
C ASP A 303 11.69 -44.27 -18.05
N ASP A 304 12.20 -44.15 -16.82
CA ASP A 304 11.62 -43.29 -15.78
C ASP A 304 11.77 -41.80 -16.14
N LEU A 305 12.90 -41.42 -16.76
CA LEU A 305 13.13 -40.07 -17.25
C LEU A 305 12.20 -39.72 -18.42
N MET A 306 11.92 -40.66 -19.32
CA MET A 306 11.00 -40.45 -20.45
C MET A 306 9.55 -40.28 -19.99
N ARG A 307 9.09 -41.04 -18.98
CA ARG A 307 7.75 -40.88 -18.40
C ARG A 307 7.58 -39.54 -17.67
N LEU A 308 8.61 -39.07 -16.98
CA LEU A 308 8.63 -37.78 -16.31
C LEU A 308 8.48 -36.60 -17.29
N GLN A 309 8.95 -36.77 -18.53
CA GLN A 309 8.84 -35.79 -19.61
C GLN A 309 7.57 -35.95 -20.46
N GLY A 310 6.63 -36.83 -20.06
CA GLY A 310 5.35 -36.99 -20.74
C GLY A 310 5.41 -37.70 -22.10
N MET A 311 6.49 -38.45 -22.37
CA MET A 311 6.60 -39.28 -23.57
C MET A 311 6.01 -40.67 -23.28
N ASP A 312 5.06 -41.11 -24.10
CA ASP A 312 4.48 -42.45 -24.03
C ASP A 312 5.53 -43.48 -24.46
N VAL A 313 5.90 -44.38 -23.55
CA VAL A 313 6.76 -45.51 -23.85
C VAL A 313 5.83 -46.60 -24.41
N GLY A 314 5.78 -46.70 -25.73
CA GLY A 314 5.08 -47.79 -26.41
C GLY A 314 5.66 -49.15 -25.99
N ASP A 315 4.76 -50.11 -25.75
CA ASP A 315 5.06 -51.50 -25.34
C ASP A 315 6.13 -52.20 -26.20
#